data_AF-V6TTF0-F1
#
_entry.id   AF-V6TTF0-F1
#
_cell.length_a   1.000
_cell.length_b   1.000
_cell.length_c   1.000
_cell.angle_alpha   90.00
_cell.angle_beta   90.00
_cell.angle_gamma   90.00
#
_symmetry.space_group_name_H-M   'P 1'
#
loop_
_entity.id
_entity.type
_entity.pdbx_description
1 polymer ?
#
loop_
_entity_poly.entity_id
_entity_poly.type
_entity_poly.pdbx_seq_one_letter_code
_entity_poly.pdbx_strand_id
1 'polypeptide(L)'
;VLRGVLEDAESGTGGGELPHTGEAAACSACQEGYYKDNSNMCQKCDTSCATYSGSGASACTSCSGSKYLKSDGTCANTCESKFYADPQSNKCIACSASEGGITDCDTCTYDAALQGPKCLTCTSSGGTKLLKTELDGAVTCVEEAQCTAGSTHFKTDDNPRCLPCSDTSGAANDQGVVGCKTCTKNSGSPPTCTACLDGYYDSGNGAVTCTACTGENCAACAKDTKDQCSTCKPGYFLKTSGTPGQCFACDDTNNQGVKGCAQCNGGATPTCTKCKPNYRQEGSDSVTCTRACEDETACGGTAGSCDAIVVGGDGSMKHYCSQCRQQ
;
A
#
# COMPACT_ATOMS: atom_id res chain seq x y z
N VAL A 1 -12.08 -10.27 -46.27
CA VAL A 1 -13.50 -9.92 -46.02
C VAL A 1 -13.49 -8.73 -45.08
N LEU A 2 -13.63 -7.51 -45.63
CA LEU A 2 -13.89 -6.33 -44.80
C LEU A 2 -15.26 -6.54 -44.14
N ARG A 3 -15.30 -6.50 -42.81
CA ARG A 3 -16.57 -6.39 -42.06
C ARG A 3 -16.49 -5.10 -41.26
N GLY A 4 -16.94 -4.01 -41.86
CA GLY A 4 -17.28 -2.78 -41.16
C GLY A 4 -18.78 -2.76 -40.88
N VAL A 5 -19.18 -2.04 -39.83
CA VAL A 5 -20.58 -1.78 -39.52
C VAL A 5 -21.01 -0.58 -40.39
N LEU A 6 -21.97 -0.79 -41.30
CA LEU A 6 -22.71 0.33 -41.89
C LEU A 6 -23.72 0.78 -40.85
N GLU A 7 -23.64 2.03 -40.42
CA GLU A 7 -24.76 2.67 -39.72
C GLU A 7 -25.79 3.06 -40.77
N ASP A 8 -26.92 2.36 -40.77
CA ASP A 8 -28.06 2.59 -41.65
C ASP A 8 -28.65 3.99 -41.42
N ALA A 9 -28.66 4.81 -42.47
CA ALA A 9 -29.55 5.97 -42.57
C ALA A 9 -30.90 5.49 -43.14
N GLU A 10 -31.98 5.72 -42.40
CA GLU A 10 -33.34 5.34 -42.79
C GLU A 10 -33.78 5.92 -44.14
N SER A 11 -34.22 5.06 -45.07
CA SER A 11 -35.54 5.13 -45.75
C SER A 11 -35.59 4.32 -47.04
N GLY A 12 -36.63 3.49 -47.17
CA GLY A 12 -37.40 3.37 -48.42
C GLY A 12 -36.90 2.40 -49.51
N THR A 13 -37.57 1.25 -49.60
CA THR A 13 -38.04 0.53 -50.82
C THR A 13 -37.26 0.65 -52.14
N GLY A 14 -36.80 -0.50 -52.66
CA GLY A 14 -36.64 -0.70 -54.11
C GLY A 14 -35.50 -1.62 -54.51
N GLY A 15 -35.82 -2.80 -55.04
CA GLY A 15 -34.86 -3.65 -55.73
C GLY A 15 -34.41 -2.99 -57.03
N GLY A 16 -33.10 -2.81 -57.18
CA GLY A 16 -32.49 -2.25 -58.38
C GLY A 16 -30.98 -2.30 -58.27
N GLU A 17 -30.36 -3.18 -59.04
CA GLU A 17 -28.92 -3.24 -59.25
C GLU A 17 -28.47 -1.94 -59.94
N LEU A 18 -27.68 -1.12 -59.25
CA LEU A 18 -27.09 0.12 -59.77
C LEU A 18 -25.58 0.16 -59.48
N PRO A 19 -24.81 0.80 -60.36
CA PRO A 19 -23.45 0.40 -60.68
C PRO A 19 -22.46 0.78 -59.59
N HIS A 20 -21.51 -0.12 -59.33
CA HIS A 20 -20.30 0.20 -58.58
C HIS A 20 -19.47 1.25 -59.34
N THR A 21 -19.76 2.53 -59.11
CA THR A 21 -18.75 3.58 -59.23
C THR A 21 -17.81 3.41 -58.05
N GLY A 22 -16.55 3.08 -58.35
CA GLY A 22 -15.50 2.77 -57.36
C GLY A 22 -15.09 3.96 -56.50
N GLU A 23 -15.97 4.41 -55.61
CA GLU A 23 -15.56 5.14 -54.41
C GLU A 23 -15.38 4.12 -53.28
N ALA A 24 -14.14 4.01 -52.81
CA ALA A 24 -13.83 3.23 -51.62
C ALA A 24 -14.65 3.79 -50.45
N ALA A 25 -15.61 3.01 -49.95
CA ALA A 25 -16.36 3.35 -48.75
C ALA A 25 -15.37 3.60 -47.60
N ALA A 26 -15.20 4.86 -47.21
CA ALA A 26 -14.31 5.25 -46.14
C ALA A 26 -14.96 4.90 -44.80
N CYS A 27 -14.49 3.84 -44.15
CA CYS A 27 -14.92 3.47 -42.81
C CYS A 27 -14.62 4.64 -41.85
N SER A 28 -15.66 5.27 -41.29
CA SER A 28 -15.53 6.39 -40.35
C SER A 28 -14.92 5.94 -39.02
N ALA A 29 -15.19 4.70 -38.61
CA ALA A 29 -14.64 4.06 -37.41
C ALA A 29 -14.32 2.57 -37.66
N CYS A 30 -13.38 2.00 -36.89
CA CYS A 30 -13.11 0.57 -36.87
C CYS A 30 -13.90 -0.11 -35.76
N GLN A 31 -14.26 -1.38 -35.96
CA GLN A 31 -14.92 -2.20 -34.92
C GLN A 31 -14.00 -2.38 -33.70
N GLU A 32 -14.59 -2.58 -32.52
CA GLU A 32 -13.85 -2.98 -31.32
C GLU A 32 -12.89 -4.16 -31.58
N GLY A 33 -11.64 -4.03 -31.12
CA GLY A 33 -10.56 -4.97 -31.44
C GLY A 33 -9.82 -4.70 -32.77
N TYR A 34 -10.14 -3.60 -33.46
CA TYR A 34 -9.44 -3.11 -34.64
C TYR A 34 -9.10 -1.61 -34.51
N TYR A 35 -7.98 -1.18 -35.09
CA TYR A 35 -7.53 0.22 -35.12
C TYR A 35 -7.34 0.70 -36.55
N LYS A 36 -7.44 2.01 -36.78
CA LYS A 36 -7.22 2.61 -38.11
C LYS A 36 -5.73 2.88 -38.33
N ASP A 37 -5.14 2.29 -39.36
CA ASP A 37 -3.74 2.53 -39.71
C ASP A 37 -3.56 3.83 -40.52
N ASN A 38 -2.31 4.18 -40.81
CA ASN A 38 -1.95 5.37 -41.58
C ASN A 38 -2.49 5.36 -43.03
N SER A 39 -2.98 4.22 -43.51
CA SER A 39 -3.62 4.04 -44.82
C SER A 39 -5.15 4.06 -44.72
N ASN A 40 -5.71 4.47 -43.57
CA ASN A 40 -7.13 4.46 -43.28
C ASN A 40 -7.79 3.07 -43.31
N MET A 41 -7.00 2.00 -43.18
CA MET A 41 -7.49 0.62 -43.13
C MET A 41 -7.58 0.12 -41.69
N CYS A 42 -8.63 -0.66 -41.40
CA CYS A 42 -8.79 -1.27 -40.08
C CYS A 42 -7.90 -2.50 -39.94
N GLN A 43 -6.88 -2.41 -39.09
CA GLN A 43 -5.98 -3.50 -38.75
C GLN A 43 -6.41 -4.14 -37.44
N LYS A 44 -6.25 -5.47 -37.35
CA LYS A 44 -6.55 -6.21 -36.12
C LYS A 44 -5.58 -5.78 -35.03
N CYS A 45 -6.11 -5.48 -33.86
CA CYS A 45 -5.26 -5.12 -32.74
C CYS A 45 -4.48 -6.32 -32.15
N ASP A 46 -3.40 -6.04 -31.42
CA ASP A 46 -2.58 -7.08 -30.80
C ASP A 46 -3.33 -7.83 -29.70
N THR A 47 -3.40 -9.17 -29.80
CA THR A 47 -4.11 -10.04 -28.84
C THR A 47 -3.69 -9.91 -27.38
N SER A 48 -2.54 -9.27 -27.11
CA SER A 48 -2.06 -8.96 -25.76
C SER A 48 -2.86 -7.87 -25.05
N CYS A 49 -3.66 -7.08 -25.75
CA CYS A 49 -4.42 -5.97 -25.19
C CYS A 49 -5.91 -6.30 -25.02
N ALA A 50 -6.52 -5.74 -23.99
CA ALA A 50 -7.93 -5.93 -23.66
C ALA A 50 -8.80 -4.79 -24.21
N THR A 51 -8.28 -3.55 -24.17
CA THR A 51 -8.98 -2.35 -24.69
C THR A 51 -8.03 -1.45 -25.48
N TYR A 52 -8.56 -0.66 -26.42
CA TYR A 52 -7.78 0.21 -27.31
C TYR A 52 -8.36 1.62 -27.42
N SER A 53 -7.50 2.60 -27.67
CA SER A 53 -7.89 3.99 -27.98
C SER A 53 -8.16 4.25 -29.47
N GLY A 54 -8.03 3.23 -30.33
CA GLY A 54 -8.41 3.29 -31.75
C GLY A 54 -7.33 3.78 -32.73
N SER A 55 -6.16 4.22 -32.24
CA SER A 55 -5.10 4.86 -33.05
C SER A 55 -3.76 4.12 -33.02
N GLY A 56 -3.62 3.03 -33.78
CA GLY A 56 -2.34 2.32 -33.96
C GLY A 56 -2.19 1.00 -33.18
N ALA A 57 -1.14 0.23 -33.51
CA ALA A 57 -0.83 -1.06 -32.84
C ALA A 57 -0.41 -0.89 -31.37
N SER A 58 0.09 0.29 -31.00
CA SER A 58 0.53 0.66 -29.65
C SER A 58 -0.52 1.48 -28.88
N ALA A 59 -1.81 1.30 -29.22
CA ALA A 59 -2.92 2.08 -28.69
C ALA A 59 -3.64 1.41 -27.52
N CYS A 60 -2.99 0.49 -26.81
CA CYS A 60 -3.65 -0.27 -25.76
C CYS A 60 -3.90 0.61 -24.54
N THR A 61 -5.12 0.56 -24.01
CA THR A 61 -5.49 1.24 -22.77
C THR A 61 -5.58 0.28 -21.59
N SER A 62 -5.62 -1.03 -21.85
CA SER A 62 -5.48 -2.09 -20.85
C SER A 62 -4.97 -3.39 -21.49
N CYS A 63 -4.40 -4.28 -20.67
CA CYS A 63 -3.82 -5.53 -21.12
C CYS A 63 -4.67 -6.74 -20.76
N SER A 64 -4.65 -7.76 -21.63
CA SER A 64 -5.36 -9.01 -21.42
C SER A 64 -4.57 -9.93 -20.48
N GLY A 65 -5.28 -10.57 -19.55
CA GLY A 65 -4.70 -11.57 -18.63
C GLY A 65 -3.74 -10.94 -17.62
N SER A 66 -2.60 -11.59 -17.39
CA SER A 66 -1.58 -11.19 -16.40
C SER A 66 -0.48 -10.30 -17.01
N LYS A 67 -0.81 -9.50 -18.02
CA LYS A 67 0.12 -8.60 -18.70
C LYS A 67 0.01 -7.18 -18.14
N TYR A 68 1.10 -6.44 -18.22
CA TYR A 68 1.22 -5.07 -17.74
C TYR A 68 1.28 -4.09 -18.91
N LEU A 69 0.55 -3.00 -18.78
CA LEU A 69 0.54 -1.92 -19.76
C LEU A 69 1.79 -1.05 -19.62
N LYS A 70 2.53 -0.89 -20.71
CA LYS A 70 3.69 -0.01 -20.81
C LYS A 70 3.27 1.40 -21.22
N SER A 71 4.13 2.38 -20.96
CA SER A 71 3.89 3.80 -21.29
C SER A 71 3.79 4.06 -22.80
N ASP A 72 4.40 3.19 -23.62
CA ASP A 72 4.28 3.20 -25.09
C ASP A 72 2.94 2.62 -25.59
N GLY A 73 2.05 2.21 -24.68
CA GLY A 73 0.75 1.63 -25.01
C GLY A 73 0.79 0.19 -25.50
N THR A 74 1.87 -0.56 -25.20
CA THR A 74 1.99 -2.00 -25.48
C THR A 74 1.88 -2.84 -24.21
N CYS A 75 1.59 -4.14 -24.37
CA CYS A 75 1.39 -5.06 -23.25
C CYS A 75 2.52 -6.09 -23.14
N ALA A 76 3.11 -6.23 -21.96
CA ALA A 76 4.20 -7.16 -21.71
C ALA A 76 4.01 -7.95 -20.41
N ASN A 77 4.61 -9.15 -20.32
CA ASN A 77 4.60 -9.93 -19.07
C ASN A 77 5.57 -9.35 -18.02
N THR A 78 6.56 -8.58 -18.46
CA THR A 78 7.60 -7.99 -17.64
C THR A 78 7.79 -6.53 -18.03
N CYS A 79 8.16 -5.70 -17.06
CA CYS A 79 8.49 -4.31 -17.30
C CYS A 79 9.97 -4.14 -17.65
N GLU A 80 10.26 -3.07 -18.35
CA GLU A 80 11.62 -2.68 -18.70
C GLU A 80 12.39 -2.22 -17.46
N SER A 81 13.72 -2.08 -17.58
CA SER A 81 14.52 -1.52 -16.49
C SER A 81 13.98 -0.15 -16.09
N LYS A 82 14.05 0.17 -14.79
CA LYS A 82 13.48 1.38 -14.17
C LYS A 82 11.95 1.42 -14.10
N PHE A 83 11.28 0.32 -14.42
CA PHE A 83 9.84 0.15 -14.20
C PHE A 83 9.59 -1.13 -13.41
N TYR A 84 8.63 -1.09 -12.50
CA TYR A 84 8.12 -2.28 -11.82
C TYR A 84 6.74 -2.64 -12.34
N ALA A 85 6.46 -3.95 -12.33
CA ALA A 85 5.14 -4.46 -12.65
C ALA A 85 4.24 -4.31 -11.43
N ASP A 86 3.22 -3.46 -11.52
CA ASP A 86 2.24 -3.26 -10.46
C ASP A 86 0.99 -4.12 -10.69
N PRO A 87 0.76 -5.18 -9.89
CA PRO A 87 -0.42 -6.04 -10.01
C PRO A 87 -1.73 -5.33 -9.64
N GLN A 88 -1.69 -4.20 -8.93
CA GLN A 88 -2.91 -3.47 -8.55
C GLN A 88 -3.48 -2.69 -9.73
N SER A 89 -2.63 -1.99 -10.47
CA SER A 89 -3.05 -1.24 -11.65
C SER A 89 -2.92 -2.01 -12.98
N ASN A 90 -2.24 -3.17 -12.99
CA ASN A 90 -1.83 -3.90 -14.20
C ASN A 90 -1.01 -3.01 -15.16
N LYS A 91 -0.15 -2.16 -14.61
CA LYS A 91 0.72 -1.26 -15.38
C LYS A 91 2.19 -1.45 -15.01
N CYS A 92 3.05 -1.08 -15.94
CA CYS A 92 4.46 -0.84 -15.66
C CYS A 92 4.60 0.58 -15.13
N ILE A 93 4.90 0.71 -13.84
CA ILE A 93 5.04 2.00 -13.17
C ILE A 93 6.52 2.36 -13.08
N ALA A 94 6.85 3.61 -13.40
CA ALA A 94 8.21 4.11 -13.28
C ALA A 94 8.69 4.03 -11.82
N CYS A 95 9.94 3.62 -11.61
CA CYS A 95 10.54 3.57 -10.29
C CYS A 95 10.73 4.95 -9.67
N SER A 96 10.80 6.00 -10.48
CA SER A 96 10.80 7.40 -10.04
C SER A 96 9.41 7.85 -9.60
N ALA A 97 9.33 8.86 -8.72
CA ALA A 97 8.10 9.35 -8.06
C ALA A 97 6.93 9.78 -8.96
N SER A 98 7.08 9.82 -10.27
CA SER A 98 6.13 10.38 -11.23
C SER A 98 4.77 9.68 -11.27
N GLU A 99 4.67 8.39 -10.92
CA GLU A 99 3.40 7.63 -11.00
C GLU A 99 3.23 6.58 -9.89
N GLY A 100 3.61 6.91 -8.65
CA GLY A 100 3.59 5.93 -7.54
C GLY A 100 4.89 5.12 -7.41
N GLY A 101 5.97 5.62 -8.03
CA GLY A 101 7.35 5.22 -7.73
C GLY A 101 7.91 5.95 -6.50
N ILE A 102 9.22 5.81 -6.28
CA ILE A 102 9.97 6.34 -5.14
C ILE A 102 10.88 7.46 -5.62
N THR A 103 10.89 8.59 -4.90
CA THR A 103 11.79 9.72 -5.21
C THR A 103 13.25 9.28 -5.20
N ASP A 104 14.01 9.75 -6.18
CA ASP A 104 15.43 9.44 -6.38
C ASP A 104 15.75 7.96 -6.58
N CYS A 105 14.75 7.09 -6.84
CA CYS A 105 14.97 5.67 -7.11
C CYS A 105 15.17 5.42 -8.62
N ASP A 106 16.24 4.70 -8.97
CA ASP A 106 16.59 4.37 -10.36
C ASP A 106 16.01 3.03 -10.80
N THR A 107 16.17 1.98 -9.97
CA THR A 107 15.56 0.67 -10.20
C THR A 107 14.83 0.17 -8.96
N CYS A 108 13.76 -0.58 -9.17
CA CYS A 108 12.86 -1.01 -8.11
C CYS A 108 12.14 -2.31 -8.49
N THR A 109 11.52 -2.94 -7.51
CA THR A 109 10.65 -4.11 -7.69
C THR A 109 9.35 -3.91 -6.92
N TYR A 110 8.27 -4.59 -7.31
CA TYR A 110 7.08 -4.68 -6.47
C TYR A 110 7.37 -5.55 -5.24
N ASP A 111 6.92 -5.09 -4.08
CA ASP A 111 6.94 -5.82 -2.83
C ASP A 111 5.49 -6.05 -2.36
N ALA A 112 5.10 -7.31 -2.26
CA ALA A 112 3.73 -7.68 -1.92
C ALA A 112 3.35 -7.35 -0.47
N ALA A 113 4.32 -7.28 0.45
CA ALA A 113 4.06 -6.91 1.84
C ALA A 113 3.79 -5.42 1.97
N LEU A 114 4.53 -4.60 1.20
CA LEU A 114 4.32 -3.15 1.13
C LEU A 114 3.13 -2.76 0.23
N GLN A 115 2.68 -3.68 -0.63
CA GLN A 115 1.72 -3.40 -1.72
C GLN A 115 2.18 -2.22 -2.58
N GLY A 116 3.47 -2.18 -2.91
CA GLY A 116 4.08 -1.05 -3.61
C GLY A 116 5.53 -1.31 -3.99
N PRO A 117 6.24 -0.30 -4.53
CA PRO A 117 7.61 -0.46 -4.95
C PRO A 117 8.57 -0.53 -3.76
N LYS A 118 9.65 -1.28 -3.94
CA LYS A 118 10.84 -1.32 -3.09
C LYS A 118 12.06 -0.95 -3.93
N CYS A 119 12.78 0.10 -3.52
CA CYS A 119 13.93 0.58 -4.28
C CYS A 119 15.11 -0.39 -4.19
N LEU A 120 15.79 -0.60 -5.32
CA LEU A 120 16.98 -1.47 -5.45
C LEU A 120 18.25 -0.67 -5.71
N THR A 121 18.15 0.46 -6.40
CA THR A 121 19.26 1.39 -6.63
C THR A 121 18.77 2.83 -6.66
N CYS A 122 19.59 3.75 -6.16
CA CYS A 122 19.30 5.18 -6.21
C CYS A 122 19.88 5.83 -7.46
N THR A 123 19.21 6.87 -7.94
CA THR A 123 19.72 7.76 -8.98
C THR A 123 20.96 8.50 -8.46
N SER A 124 21.92 8.77 -9.36
CA SER A 124 23.13 9.54 -9.05
C SER A 124 22.99 11.03 -9.35
N SER A 125 21.79 11.48 -9.72
CA SER A 125 21.51 12.86 -10.08
C SER A 125 21.48 13.74 -8.84
N GLY A 126 22.53 14.53 -8.62
CA GLY A 126 22.59 15.48 -7.50
C GLY A 126 23.45 15.06 -6.30
N GLY A 127 24.15 13.93 -6.37
CA GLY A 127 25.08 13.49 -5.33
C GLY A 127 25.04 11.99 -5.06
N THR A 128 25.80 11.56 -4.05
CA THR A 128 25.79 10.17 -3.60
C THR A 128 24.57 9.92 -2.70
N LYS A 129 23.58 9.22 -3.23
CA LYS A 129 22.39 8.77 -2.50
C LYS A 129 22.58 7.37 -1.95
N LEU A 130 22.02 7.10 -0.78
CA LEU A 130 22.06 5.80 -0.11
C LEU A 130 20.67 5.20 -0.05
N LEU A 131 20.58 3.87 -0.18
CA LEU A 131 19.35 3.13 0.12
C LEU A 131 19.12 3.16 1.63
N LYS A 132 17.93 3.56 2.06
CA LYS A 132 17.50 3.53 3.46
C LYS A 132 16.36 2.54 3.64
N THR A 133 16.61 1.52 4.43
CA THR A 133 15.63 0.48 4.76
C THR A 133 14.94 0.84 6.07
N GLU A 134 13.62 0.93 6.06
CA GLU A 134 12.80 1.15 7.25
C GLU A 134 12.44 -0.18 7.94
N LEU A 135 11.89 -0.10 9.16
CA LEU A 135 11.53 -1.28 9.96
C LEU A 135 10.46 -2.19 9.33
N ASP A 136 9.61 -1.63 8.47
CA ASP A 136 8.60 -2.37 7.71
C ASP A 136 9.16 -3.01 6.42
N GLY A 137 10.45 -2.79 6.12
CA GLY A 137 11.12 -3.28 4.92
C GLY A 137 11.00 -2.34 3.71
N ALA A 138 10.34 -1.18 3.84
CA ALA A 138 10.33 -0.15 2.81
C ALA A 138 11.76 0.37 2.57
N VAL A 139 12.12 0.55 1.29
CA VAL A 139 13.46 1.02 0.91
C VAL A 139 13.33 2.29 0.09
N THR A 140 13.90 3.37 0.60
CA THR A 140 13.90 4.70 -0.04
C THR A 140 15.32 5.16 -0.35
N CYS A 141 15.46 6.29 -1.05
CA CYS A 141 16.74 6.91 -1.34
C CYS A 141 16.89 8.20 -0.55
N VAL A 142 18.01 8.34 0.16
CA VAL A 142 18.28 9.50 1.01
C VAL A 142 19.70 10.01 0.81
N GLU A 143 19.94 11.27 1.18
CA GLU A 143 21.29 11.80 1.27
C GLU A 143 22.05 11.14 2.43
N GLU A 144 23.39 11.09 2.34
CA GLU A 144 24.22 10.50 3.39
C GLU A 144 23.97 11.12 4.77
N ALA A 145 23.78 12.44 4.85
CA ALA A 145 23.50 13.14 6.12
C ALA A 145 22.16 12.73 6.76
N GLN A 146 21.20 12.26 5.96
CA GLN A 146 19.89 11.81 6.44
C GLN A 146 19.91 10.35 6.89
N CYS A 147 20.96 9.60 6.53
CA CYS A 147 21.13 8.20 6.89
C CYS A 147 21.08 8.00 8.39
N THR A 148 21.86 8.79 9.13
CA THR A 148 22.03 8.69 10.59
C THR A 148 21.23 9.74 11.36
N ALA A 149 20.36 10.48 10.67
CA ALA A 149 19.50 11.48 11.31
C ALA A 149 18.59 10.81 12.36
N GLY A 150 18.61 11.33 13.59
CA GLY A 150 17.87 10.76 14.71
C GLY A 150 18.43 9.47 15.29
N SER A 151 19.60 9.01 14.82
CA SER A 151 20.30 7.79 15.29
C SER A 151 19.48 6.50 15.21
N THR A 152 18.41 6.46 14.42
CA THR A 152 17.54 5.27 14.27
C THR A 152 18.10 4.24 13.27
N HIS A 153 19.05 4.67 12.46
CA HIS A 153 19.73 3.87 11.46
C HIS A 153 21.22 4.11 11.55
N PHE A 154 21.99 3.13 11.07
CA PHE A 154 23.43 3.24 10.91
C PHE A 154 23.82 3.05 9.45
N LYS A 155 24.94 3.65 9.06
CA LYS A 155 25.54 3.47 7.73
C LYS A 155 26.40 2.21 7.73
N THR A 156 26.26 1.35 6.73
CA THR A 156 27.16 0.19 6.56
C THR A 156 28.57 0.63 6.18
N ASP A 157 29.57 -0.17 6.53
CA ASP A 157 30.97 0.14 6.22
C ASP A 157 31.29 -0.10 4.74
N ASP A 158 30.94 -1.28 4.23
CA ASP A 158 31.08 -1.64 2.83
C ASP A 158 29.74 -1.46 2.09
N ASN A 159 29.79 -0.94 0.86
CA ASN A 159 28.62 -0.64 0.04
C ASN A 159 27.55 0.17 0.81
N PRO A 160 27.85 1.45 1.11
CA PRO A 160 27.13 2.23 2.12
C PRO A 160 25.63 2.26 1.83
N ARG A 161 24.87 1.86 2.85
CA ARG A 161 23.40 1.95 2.91
C ARG A 161 23.00 2.21 4.36
N CYS A 162 21.76 2.62 4.56
CA CYS A 162 21.20 2.90 5.87
C CYS A 162 20.35 1.71 6.30
N LEU A 163 20.80 1.01 7.34
CA LEU A 163 20.05 -0.07 7.96
C LEU A 163 19.51 0.39 9.31
N PRO A 164 18.30 -0.05 9.69
CA PRO A 164 17.75 0.28 11.00
C PRO A 164 18.61 -0.36 12.09
N CYS A 165 18.71 0.29 13.26
CA CYS A 165 19.54 -0.21 14.36
C CYS A 165 19.18 -1.63 14.83
N SER A 166 17.95 -2.08 14.57
CA SER A 166 17.48 -3.43 14.86
C SER A 166 17.70 -4.46 13.75
N ASP A 167 18.33 -4.08 12.64
CA ASP A 167 18.58 -4.99 11.52
C ASP A 167 19.71 -5.97 11.85
N THR A 168 19.34 -7.20 12.18
CA THR A 168 20.30 -8.26 12.49
C THR A 168 20.76 -9.06 11.27
N SER A 169 20.35 -8.67 10.05
CA SER A 169 20.66 -9.40 8.81
C SER A 169 22.03 -9.06 8.23
N GLY A 170 22.65 -7.96 8.69
CA GLY A 170 24.01 -7.56 8.30
C GLY A 170 25.10 -8.52 8.79
N ALA A 171 26.26 -8.48 8.13
CA ALA A 171 27.41 -9.31 8.46
C ALA A 171 28.41 -8.58 9.36
N ALA A 172 28.97 -9.28 10.34
CA ALA A 172 30.09 -8.81 11.18
C ALA A 172 29.89 -7.39 11.79
N ASN A 173 30.59 -6.40 11.27
CA ASN A 173 30.57 -4.99 11.66
C ASN A 173 29.28 -4.25 11.27
N ASP A 174 28.45 -4.81 10.38
CA ASP A 174 27.17 -4.25 9.96
C ASP A 174 25.97 -4.95 10.61
N GLN A 175 26.20 -5.76 11.66
CA GLN A 175 25.12 -6.46 12.35
C GLN A 175 24.48 -5.56 13.43
N GLY A 176 23.22 -5.19 13.23
CA GLY A 176 22.40 -4.47 14.21
C GLY A 176 22.08 -5.29 15.46
N VAL A 177 21.37 -4.66 16.39
CA VAL A 177 21.04 -5.23 17.69
C VAL A 177 19.53 -5.45 17.77
N VAL A 178 19.08 -6.70 17.96
CA VAL A 178 17.65 -7.04 18.05
C VAL A 178 16.93 -6.11 19.05
N GLY A 179 15.78 -5.57 18.63
CA GLY A 179 14.99 -4.68 19.48
C GLY A 179 15.60 -3.29 19.71
N CYS A 180 16.66 -2.90 19.00
CA CYS A 180 17.29 -1.60 19.17
C CYS A 180 16.64 -0.49 18.34
N LYS A 181 16.24 0.61 18.99
CA LYS A 181 15.60 1.78 18.37
C LYS A 181 16.59 2.79 17.87
N THR A 182 17.59 3.11 18.70
CA THR A 182 18.65 4.05 18.35
C THR A 182 20.00 3.44 18.66
N CYS A 183 21.00 3.75 17.86
CA CYS A 183 22.35 3.21 18.00
C CYS A 183 23.41 4.21 17.57
N THR A 184 24.64 3.98 18.03
CA THR A 184 25.84 4.64 17.54
C THR A 184 26.70 3.62 16.80
N LYS A 185 27.34 4.04 15.71
CA LYS A 185 28.23 3.17 14.95
C LYS A 185 29.56 3.83 14.68
N ASN A 186 30.62 3.07 14.94
CA ASN A 186 31.99 3.38 14.54
C ASN A 186 32.39 2.44 13.41
N SER A 187 33.22 2.93 12.49
CA SER A 187 33.66 2.12 11.36
C SER A 187 34.49 0.92 11.82
N GLY A 188 34.25 -0.24 11.20
CA GLY A 188 34.87 -1.52 11.55
C GLY A 188 34.30 -2.18 12.80
N SER A 189 33.20 -1.65 13.37
CA SER A 189 32.55 -2.21 14.56
C SER A 189 31.03 -2.28 14.41
N PRO A 190 30.38 -3.29 15.02
CA PRO A 190 28.93 -3.35 15.07
C PRO A 190 28.35 -2.12 15.79
N PRO A 191 27.16 -1.64 15.38
CA PRO A 191 26.47 -0.57 16.08
C PRO A 191 26.21 -0.93 17.55
N THR A 192 26.43 0.03 18.45
CA THR A 192 26.10 -0.09 19.88
C THR A 192 24.72 0.50 20.11
N CYS A 193 23.84 -0.28 20.72
CA CYS A 193 22.50 0.21 21.04
C CYS A 193 22.51 1.31 22.11
N THR A 194 21.64 2.31 21.97
CA THR A 194 21.48 3.42 22.91
C THR A 194 20.05 3.56 23.46
N ALA A 195 19.05 3.01 22.78
CA ALA A 195 17.69 2.90 23.29
C ALA A 195 16.96 1.71 22.64
N CYS A 196 16.03 1.11 23.37
CA CYS A 196 15.24 -0.02 22.87
C CYS A 196 13.97 0.43 22.14
N LEU A 197 13.51 -0.41 21.21
CA LEU A 197 12.23 -0.30 20.53
C LEU A 197 11.08 -0.51 21.51
N ASP A 198 9.92 -0.01 21.14
CA ASP A 198 8.70 -0.26 21.88
C ASP A 198 8.43 -1.79 21.91
N GLY A 199 8.06 -2.28 23.09
CA GLY A 199 7.94 -3.71 23.38
C GLY A 199 9.23 -4.36 23.85
N TYR A 200 10.31 -3.59 24.06
CA TYR A 200 11.57 -4.06 24.63
C TYR A 200 11.97 -3.22 25.85
N TYR A 201 12.65 -3.85 26.80
CA TYR A 201 13.26 -3.18 27.95
C TYR A 201 14.78 -3.35 27.94
N ASP A 202 15.49 -2.41 28.58
CA ASP A 202 16.93 -2.54 28.79
C ASP A 202 17.22 -3.53 29.93
N SER A 203 17.69 -4.71 29.54
CA SER A 203 18.16 -5.76 30.44
C SER A 203 19.63 -5.60 30.84
N GLY A 204 20.35 -4.65 30.22
CA GLY A 204 21.77 -4.42 30.39
C GLY A 204 22.15 -3.99 31.81
N ASN A 205 23.44 -4.09 32.11
CA ASN A 205 24.05 -3.61 33.35
C ASN A 205 25.22 -2.66 32.99
N GLY A 206 24.91 -1.66 32.16
CA GLY A 206 25.89 -0.77 31.53
C GLY A 206 25.49 -0.47 30.09
N ALA A 207 25.95 -1.28 29.14
CA ALA A 207 25.54 -1.17 27.74
C ALA A 207 24.09 -1.62 27.54
N VAL A 208 23.33 -0.88 26.72
CA VAL A 208 21.92 -1.15 26.45
C VAL A 208 21.77 -2.51 25.78
N THR A 209 20.98 -3.39 26.39
CA THR A 209 20.67 -4.72 25.86
C THR A 209 19.16 -4.91 25.84
N CYS A 210 18.57 -4.96 24.66
CA CYS A 210 17.12 -4.97 24.50
C CYS A 210 16.55 -6.39 24.59
N THR A 211 15.68 -6.61 25.56
CA THR A 211 14.93 -7.87 25.71
C THR A 211 13.44 -7.60 25.56
N ALA A 212 12.73 -8.47 24.84
CA ALA A 212 11.30 -8.29 24.61
C ALA A 212 10.48 -8.37 25.91
N CYS A 213 9.48 -7.51 26.03
CA CYS A 213 8.45 -7.61 27.05
C CYS A 213 7.64 -8.91 26.86
N THR A 214 7.29 -9.57 27.96
CA THR A 214 6.50 -10.80 27.94
C THR A 214 5.01 -10.57 28.17
N GLY A 215 4.62 -9.39 28.65
CA GLY A 215 3.21 -9.03 28.79
C GLY A 215 2.57 -8.78 27.42
N GLU A 216 1.33 -9.23 27.26
CA GLU A 216 0.60 -9.09 26.01
C GLU A 216 0.28 -7.63 25.71
N ASN A 217 0.49 -7.21 24.46
CA ASN A 217 0.23 -5.84 24.00
C ASN A 217 0.99 -4.72 24.74
N CYS A 218 2.06 -5.05 25.49
CA CYS A 218 2.93 -4.04 26.10
C CYS A 218 3.73 -3.28 25.03
N ALA A 219 3.73 -1.94 25.13
CA ALA A 219 4.67 -1.07 24.43
C ALA A 219 5.91 -0.75 25.28
N ALA A 220 5.81 -0.86 26.60
CA ALA A 220 6.95 -0.81 27.49
C ALA A 220 6.71 -1.68 28.71
N CYS A 221 7.80 -2.14 29.32
CA CYS A 221 7.81 -2.88 30.57
C CYS A 221 9.12 -2.57 31.30
N ALA A 222 9.21 -2.91 32.59
CA ALA A 222 10.44 -2.80 33.36
C ALA A 222 11.13 -4.16 33.50
N LYS A 223 12.45 -4.13 33.76
CA LYS A 223 13.29 -5.34 33.89
C LYS A 223 12.76 -6.34 34.91
N ASP A 224 12.32 -5.86 36.07
CA ASP A 224 11.84 -6.70 37.17
C ASP A 224 10.36 -7.10 37.03
N THR A 225 9.64 -6.49 36.09
CA THR A 225 8.20 -6.66 35.88
C THR A 225 7.90 -6.82 34.39
N LYS A 226 8.67 -7.68 33.71
CA LYS A 226 8.64 -7.86 32.24
C LYS A 226 7.28 -8.34 31.69
N ASP A 227 6.44 -8.92 32.54
CA ASP A 227 5.07 -9.35 32.29
C ASP A 227 4.02 -8.27 32.58
N GLN A 228 4.44 -7.15 33.18
CA GLN A 228 3.58 -6.03 33.57
C GLN A 228 3.87 -4.85 32.66
N CYS A 229 2.87 -4.41 31.91
CA CYS A 229 3.03 -3.31 30.99
C CYS A 229 3.11 -1.98 31.75
N SER A 230 4.09 -1.14 31.42
CA SER A 230 4.12 0.27 31.85
C SER A 230 3.42 1.19 30.85
N THR A 231 3.43 0.81 29.57
CA THR A 231 2.63 1.43 28.50
C THR A 231 2.11 0.37 27.54
N CYS A 232 1.04 0.68 26.82
CA CYS A 232 0.38 -0.23 25.89
C CYS A 232 0.63 0.17 24.44
N LYS A 233 0.62 -0.82 23.54
CA LYS A 233 0.70 -0.59 22.09
C LYS A 233 -0.49 0.27 21.61
N PRO A 234 -0.36 1.00 20.48
CA PRO A 234 -1.48 1.73 19.91
C PRO A 234 -2.71 0.85 19.73
N GLY A 235 -3.88 1.36 20.14
CA GLY A 235 -5.14 0.60 20.15
C GLY A 235 -5.39 -0.20 21.42
N TYR A 236 -4.53 -0.07 22.43
CA TYR A 236 -4.70 -0.69 23.75
C TYR A 236 -4.53 0.34 24.86
N PHE A 237 -5.24 0.16 25.97
CA PHE A 237 -5.14 0.98 27.17
C PHE A 237 -4.65 0.18 28.37
N LEU A 238 -3.95 0.87 29.28
CA LEU A 238 -3.41 0.28 30.49
C LEU A 238 -4.43 0.31 31.62
N LYS A 239 -4.80 -0.86 32.13
CA LYS A 239 -5.64 -0.98 33.32
C LYS A 239 -4.75 -1.17 34.56
N THR A 240 -4.80 -0.22 35.48
CA THR A 240 -3.96 -0.19 36.70
C THR A 240 -4.69 -0.68 37.95
N SER A 241 -5.95 -1.14 37.84
CA SER A 241 -6.78 -1.53 39.00
C SER A 241 -6.43 -2.89 39.62
N GLY A 242 -5.44 -3.60 39.08
CA GLY A 242 -4.85 -4.78 39.68
C GLY A 242 -3.39 -4.85 39.25
N THR A 243 -2.47 -4.86 40.20
CA THR A 243 -1.08 -5.24 39.91
C THR A 243 -1.06 -6.72 39.54
N PRO A 244 -0.49 -7.13 38.40
CA PRO A 244 0.29 -6.36 37.41
C PRO A 244 -0.50 -5.59 36.34
N GLY A 245 0.05 -4.47 35.85
CA GLY A 245 -0.57 -3.65 34.79
C GLY A 245 -0.75 -4.41 33.46
N GLN A 246 -1.99 -4.45 32.96
CA GLN A 246 -2.39 -5.20 31.76
C GLN A 246 -2.93 -4.27 30.67
N CYS A 247 -2.67 -4.61 29.42
CA CYS A 247 -3.13 -3.87 28.24
C CYS A 247 -4.34 -4.54 27.60
N PHE A 248 -5.45 -3.81 27.51
CA PHE A 248 -6.69 -4.28 26.89
C PHE A 248 -7.00 -3.47 25.63
N ALA A 249 -7.63 -4.09 24.63
CA ALA A 249 -7.99 -3.40 23.41
C ALA A 249 -8.96 -2.24 23.70
N CYS A 250 -8.81 -1.14 22.98
CA CYS A 250 -9.64 0.06 23.19
C CYS A 250 -11.15 -0.18 23.05
N ASP A 251 -11.58 -1.20 22.32
CA ASP A 251 -12.99 -1.58 22.19
C ASP A 251 -13.44 -2.78 23.04
N ASP A 252 -12.59 -3.23 23.98
CA ASP A 252 -12.94 -4.29 24.91
C ASP A 252 -13.88 -3.79 26.01
N THR A 253 -15.17 -3.85 25.73
CA THR A 253 -16.23 -3.43 26.67
C THR A 253 -16.26 -4.25 27.97
N ASN A 254 -15.74 -5.49 28.00
CA ASN A 254 -15.63 -6.26 29.25
C ASN A 254 -14.62 -5.65 30.21
N ASN A 255 -13.66 -4.90 29.66
CA ASN A 255 -12.60 -4.26 30.42
C ASN A 255 -12.74 -2.75 30.53
N GLN A 256 -13.93 -2.19 30.26
CA GLN A 256 -14.25 -0.76 30.27
C GLN A 256 -13.74 0.02 29.04
N GLY A 257 -13.41 -0.69 27.96
CA GLY A 257 -13.15 -0.08 26.64
C GLY A 257 -14.41 0.53 26.01
N VAL A 258 -14.19 1.34 24.98
CA VAL A 258 -15.23 2.04 24.22
C VAL A 258 -15.56 1.26 22.94
N LYS A 259 -16.78 0.72 22.85
CA LYS A 259 -17.25 -0.04 21.67
C LYS A 259 -16.96 0.71 20.37
N GLY A 260 -16.36 0.03 19.39
CA GLY A 260 -16.06 0.62 18.08
C GLY A 260 -14.81 1.49 18.03
N CYS A 261 -14.08 1.61 19.14
CA CYS A 261 -12.87 2.40 19.21
C CYS A 261 -11.64 1.67 18.64
N ALA A 262 -10.90 2.33 17.75
CA ALA A 262 -9.64 1.83 17.22
C ALA A 262 -8.43 2.34 18.01
N GLN A 263 -8.50 3.57 18.53
CA GLN A 263 -7.45 4.18 19.34
C GLN A 263 -8.10 4.96 20.47
N CYS A 264 -7.51 4.87 21.66
CA CYS A 264 -8.02 5.49 22.87
C CYS A 264 -6.86 6.04 23.69
N ASN A 265 -7.19 6.96 24.58
CA ASN A 265 -6.27 7.44 25.60
C ASN A 265 -6.05 6.38 26.67
N GLY A 266 -4.94 6.50 27.42
CA GLY A 266 -4.66 5.61 28.55
C GLY A 266 -5.53 5.87 29.78
N GLY A 267 -5.48 4.95 30.75
CA GLY A 267 -6.19 5.05 32.03
C GLY A 267 -7.17 3.90 32.25
N ALA A 268 -7.69 3.78 33.48
CA ALA A 268 -8.62 2.70 33.86
C ALA A 268 -9.95 2.73 33.08
N THR A 269 -10.37 3.94 32.68
CA THR A 269 -11.53 4.21 31.83
C THR A 269 -11.05 5.04 30.62
N PRO A 270 -10.63 4.37 29.53
CA PRO A 270 -10.08 5.06 28.37
C PRO A 270 -11.16 5.88 27.63
N THR A 271 -10.79 7.03 27.08
CA THR A 271 -11.64 7.76 26.13
C THR A 271 -11.20 7.47 24.70
N CYS A 272 -12.16 7.34 23.78
CA CYS A 272 -11.82 7.07 22.39
C CYS A 272 -11.28 8.31 21.69
N THR A 273 -10.26 8.14 20.85
CA THR A 273 -9.68 9.20 20.02
C THR A 273 -9.84 8.94 18.53
N LYS A 274 -10.03 7.67 18.13
CA LYS A 274 -10.26 7.29 16.73
C LYS A 274 -11.20 6.09 16.64
N CYS A 275 -12.23 6.19 15.81
CA CYS A 275 -13.14 5.08 15.55
C CYS A 275 -12.57 4.07 14.53
N LYS A 276 -13.03 2.82 14.61
CA LYS A 276 -12.74 1.78 13.59
C LYS A 276 -13.34 2.17 12.23
N PRO A 277 -12.81 1.66 11.09
CA PRO A 277 -13.26 2.07 9.75
C PRO A 277 -14.77 1.98 9.46
N ASN A 278 -15.52 1.13 10.19
CA ASN A 278 -16.97 0.94 10.03
C ASN A 278 -17.83 1.75 11.04
N TYR A 279 -17.22 2.69 11.74
CA TYR A 279 -17.87 3.53 12.74
C TYR A 279 -17.76 5.01 12.35
N ARG A 280 -18.87 5.73 12.48
CA ARG A 280 -18.93 7.18 12.37
C ARG A 280 -18.34 7.79 13.64
N GLN A 281 -17.49 8.80 13.46
CA GLN A 281 -16.84 9.52 14.54
C GLN A 281 -17.56 10.82 14.84
N GLU A 282 -17.90 11.06 16.10
CA GLU A 282 -18.57 12.27 16.58
C GLU A 282 -17.79 12.92 17.73
N GLY A 283 -17.60 14.24 17.70
CA GLY A 283 -16.82 14.99 18.69
C GLY A 283 -15.33 15.09 18.37
N SER A 284 -14.60 15.91 19.15
CA SER A 284 -13.19 16.25 18.94
C SER A 284 -12.24 15.76 20.04
N ASP A 285 -12.65 15.84 21.31
CA ASP A 285 -11.77 15.60 22.46
C ASP A 285 -11.96 14.21 23.11
N SER A 286 -13.16 13.66 22.98
CA SER A 286 -13.50 12.26 23.26
C SER A 286 -14.52 11.85 22.22
N VAL A 287 -14.12 10.98 21.30
CA VAL A 287 -14.96 10.64 20.17
C VAL A 287 -15.99 9.59 20.56
N THR A 288 -17.22 9.78 20.10
CA THR A 288 -18.26 8.75 20.16
C THR A 288 -18.26 7.99 18.85
N CYS A 289 -18.26 6.67 18.93
CA CYS A 289 -18.24 5.79 17.77
C CYS A 289 -19.60 5.11 17.60
N THR A 290 -20.34 5.51 16.57
CA THR A 290 -21.64 4.90 16.22
C THR A 290 -21.46 4.03 14.98
N ARG A 291 -22.03 2.82 14.93
CA ARG A 291 -21.89 1.98 13.72
C ARG A 291 -22.58 2.67 12.56
N ALA A 292 -21.92 2.71 11.40
CA ALA A 292 -22.50 3.37 10.21
C ALA A 292 -23.84 2.75 9.76
N CYS A 293 -24.07 1.45 9.99
CA CYS A 293 -25.33 0.77 9.69
C CYS A 293 -26.48 1.03 10.68
N GLU A 294 -26.19 1.67 11.83
CA GLU A 294 -27.18 2.11 12.82
C GLU A 294 -27.60 3.57 12.57
N ASP A 295 -26.98 4.24 11.59
CA ASP A 295 -27.30 5.61 11.17
C ASP A 295 -28.18 5.57 9.90
N GLU A 296 -29.45 5.93 10.05
CA GLU A 296 -30.43 5.99 8.96
C GLU A 296 -29.99 6.95 7.83
N THR A 297 -29.17 7.96 8.14
CA THR A 297 -28.70 8.96 7.16
C THR A 297 -27.47 8.49 6.38
N ALA A 298 -26.63 7.63 6.96
CA ALA A 298 -25.41 7.12 6.34
C ALA A 298 -25.65 6.01 5.30
N CYS A 299 -26.79 5.32 5.39
CA CYS A 299 -27.18 4.23 4.48
C CYS A 299 -28.46 4.54 3.66
N GLY A 300 -28.71 5.81 3.34
CA GLY A 300 -29.82 6.20 2.45
C GLY A 300 -31.21 5.80 2.97
N GLY A 301 -31.42 5.79 4.29
CA GLY A 301 -32.70 5.50 4.92
C GLY A 301 -33.00 4.02 5.16
N THR A 302 -32.08 3.09 4.85
CA THR A 302 -32.26 1.65 5.14
C THR A 302 -31.40 1.24 6.33
N ALA A 303 -31.80 1.62 7.55
CA ALA A 303 -31.26 1.00 8.76
C ALA A 303 -31.79 -0.43 8.85
N GLY A 304 -30.92 -1.41 9.17
CA GLY A 304 -31.45 -2.73 9.57
C GLY A 304 -30.62 -3.98 9.34
N SER A 305 -29.37 -3.91 8.85
CA SER A 305 -28.61 -5.16 8.72
C SER A 305 -27.11 -4.97 8.90
N CYS A 306 -26.74 -4.53 10.10
CA CYS A 306 -25.43 -4.84 10.62
C CYS A 306 -25.26 -6.38 10.58
N ASP A 307 -24.31 -6.86 9.77
CA ASP A 307 -23.96 -8.28 9.56
C ASP A 307 -24.66 -9.03 8.39
N ALA A 308 -25.44 -8.35 7.55
CA ALA A 308 -25.89 -8.96 6.29
C ALA A 308 -24.71 -9.22 5.34
N ILE A 309 -24.58 -10.48 4.92
CA ILE A 309 -23.70 -10.88 3.82
C ILE A 309 -24.47 -10.63 2.53
N VAL A 310 -24.00 -9.67 1.74
CA VAL A 310 -24.39 -9.52 0.35
C VAL A 310 -23.51 -10.47 -0.46
N VAL A 311 -24.12 -11.47 -1.07
CA VAL A 311 -23.44 -12.33 -2.03
C VAL A 311 -23.55 -11.65 -3.40
N GLY A 312 -22.41 -11.22 -3.95
CA GLY A 312 -22.32 -10.67 -5.29
C GLY A 312 -22.64 -11.75 -6.35
N GLY A 313 -22.98 -11.32 -7.57
CA GLY A 313 -23.22 -12.24 -8.70
C GLY A 313 -21.99 -13.07 -9.11
N ASP A 314 -20.80 -12.70 -8.62
CA ASP A 314 -19.52 -13.41 -8.74
C ASP A 314 -19.26 -14.40 -7.58
N GLY A 315 -20.20 -14.53 -6.63
CA GLY A 315 -20.02 -15.32 -5.42
C GLY A 315 -19.18 -14.65 -4.33
N SER A 316 -18.77 -13.39 -4.51
CA SER A 316 -18.04 -12.65 -3.48
C SER A 316 -18.97 -12.33 -2.30
N MET A 317 -18.52 -12.65 -1.08
CA MET A 317 -19.23 -12.30 0.14
C MET A 317 -18.78 -10.91 0.60
N LYS A 318 -19.68 -9.94 0.57
CA LYS A 318 -19.41 -8.57 1.03
C LYS A 318 -20.37 -8.21 2.14
N HIS A 319 -19.86 -7.70 3.25
CA HIS A 319 -20.73 -7.15 4.29
C HIS A 319 -21.32 -5.82 3.79
N TYR A 320 -22.64 -5.66 3.95
CA TYR A 320 -23.47 -4.57 3.40
C TYR A 320 -22.85 -3.16 3.54
N CYS A 321 -22.08 -2.91 4.60
CA CYS A 321 -21.46 -1.62 4.88
C CYS A 321 -20.23 -1.25 4.01
N SER A 322 -19.66 -2.18 3.22
CA SER A 322 -18.47 -1.92 2.40
C SER A 322 -18.72 -1.06 1.15
N GLN A 323 -19.98 -0.88 0.74
CA GLN A 323 -20.39 -0.12 -0.44
C GLN A 323 -20.61 1.38 -0.17
N CYS A 324 -20.79 1.81 1.09
CA CYS A 324 -21.08 3.21 1.44
C CYS A 324 -19.90 4.18 1.25
N ARG A 325 -18.74 3.72 0.75
CA ARG A 325 -17.55 4.55 0.49
C ARG A 325 -17.10 4.57 -0.98
N GLN A 326 -17.86 3.97 -1.89
CA GLN A 326 -17.55 3.90 -3.32
C GLN A 326 -18.60 4.58 -4.22
N GLN A 327 -19.41 5.48 -3.68
CA GLN A 327 -20.29 6.35 -4.47
C GLN A 327 -19.90 7.82 -4.27
#